data_AF-A0A081MZ57-F1
#
_entry.id   AF-A0A081MZ57-F1
#
_cell.length_a   1.000
_cell.length_b   1.000
_cell.length_c   1.000
_cell.angle_alpha   90.00
_cell.angle_beta   90.00
_cell.angle_gamma   90.00
#
_symmetry.space_group_name_H-M   'P 1'
#
loop_
_entity.id
_entity.type
_entity.pdbx_description
1 polymer ?
#
loop_
_entity_poly.entity_id
_entity_poly.type
_entity_poly.pdbx_seq_one_letter_code
_entity_poly.pdbx_strand_id
1 'polypeptide(L)'
;MSGVDLTDIDGIDENTALKIVSEIGLDMSRWPSAKHFASWLGLCPGTKISGGKVLNRKTKRLPGAAATAFRLAAYALANSKSALGAYYRRMRSKLGAPKAITATAHKLARLVYSMLKHGSQYVDEGQEYFEQRYRERVLKTLKQKAKDMGFTLTPVETAVG
;
A
#
# COMPACT_ATOMS: atom_id res chain seq x y z
N MET A 1 -24.89 5.38 -6.82
CA MET A 1 -23.59 5.36 -7.54
C MET A 1 -22.59 6.12 -6.70
N SER A 2 -21.44 5.55 -6.35
CA SER A 2 -20.44 6.19 -5.50
C SER A 2 -19.68 7.34 -6.18
N GLY A 3 -19.95 7.65 -7.45
CA GLY A 3 -19.42 8.83 -8.15
C GLY A 3 -17.89 8.86 -8.30
N VAL A 4 -17.21 7.77 -7.97
CA VAL A 4 -15.74 7.66 -8.01
C VAL A 4 -15.30 6.83 -9.20
N ASP A 5 -14.27 7.32 -9.89
CA ASP A 5 -13.59 6.60 -10.95
C ASP A 5 -12.34 5.91 -10.37
N LEU A 6 -12.26 4.59 -10.52
CA LEU A 6 -11.09 3.83 -10.06
C LEU A 6 -9.94 3.85 -11.06
N THR A 7 -10.20 4.24 -12.31
CA THR A 7 -9.18 4.32 -13.37
C THR A 7 -8.26 5.53 -13.20
N ASP A 8 -8.67 6.51 -12.40
CA ASP A 8 -7.80 7.61 -11.94
C ASP A 8 -6.57 7.09 -11.17
N ILE A 9 -6.66 5.90 -10.57
CA ILE A 9 -5.56 5.30 -9.84
C ILE A 9 -4.57 4.70 -10.83
N ASP A 10 -3.32 5.19 -10.80
CA ASP A 10 -2.24 4.60 -11.57
C ASP A 10 -2.13 3.08 -11.41
N GLY A 11 -2.05 2.38 -12.53
CA GLY A 11 -1.95 0.93 -12.59
C GLY A 11 -3.28 0.20 -12.55
N ILE A 12 -4.42 0.88 -12.40
CA ILE A 12 -5.75 0.30 -12.59
C ILE A 12 -6.27 0.75 -13.95
N ASP A 13 -6.31 -0.17 -14.93
CA ASP A 13 -7.01 0.03 -16.19
C ASP A 13 -8.51 -0.28 -16.06
N GLU A 14 -9.29 0.07 -17.07
CA GLU A 14 -10.75 -0.18 -17.11
C GLU A 14 -11.09 -1.65 -16.85
N ASN A 15 -10.33 -2.58 -17.44
CA ASN A 15 -10.54 -4.02 -17.26
C ASN A 15 -10.25 -4.48 -15.82
N THR A 16 -9.17 -3.98 -15.21
CA THR A 16 -8.84 -4.28 -13.81
C THR A 16 -9.86 -3.65 -12.88
N ALA A 17 -10.31 -2.42 -13.15
CA ALA A 17 -11.37 -1.77 -12.39
C ALA A 17 -12.67 -2.60 -12.42
N LEU A 18 -13.10 -3.01 -13.62
CA LEU A 18 -14.29 -3.83 -13.81
C LEU A 18 -14.17 -5.16 -13.05
N LYS A 19 -13.03 -5.83 -13.16
CA LYS A 19 -12.76 -7.11 -12.47
C LYS A 19 -12.72 -6.96 -10.95
N ILE A 20 -12.21 -5.84 -10.44
CA ILE A 20 -12.26 -5.54 -9.01
C ILE A 20 -13.72 -5.38 -8.60
N VAL A 21 -14.45 -4.47 -9.25
CA VAL A 21 -15.84 -4.14 -8.91
C VAL A 21 -16.77 -5.35 -9.03
N SER A 22 -16.58 -6.21 -10.03
CA SER A 22 -17.40 -7.43 -10.20
C SER A 22 -17.26 -8.40 -9.04
N GLU A 23 -16.11 -8.43 -8.38
CA GLU A 23 -15.82 -9.36 -7.28
C GLU A 23 -16.14 -8.77 -5.90
N ILE A 24 -15.83 -7.49 -5.68
CA ILE A 24 -15.98 -6.85 -4.37
C ILE A 24 -17.33 -6.15 -4.20
N GLY A 25 -17.97 -5.76 -5.31
CA GLY A 25 -19.13 -4.86 -5.34
C GLY A 25 -18.78 -3.41 -5.04
N LEU A 26 -19.77 -2.52 -5.11
CA LEU A 26 -19.59 -1.11 -4.74
C LEU A 26 -19.86 -0.84 -3.25
N ASP A 27 -20.59 -1.73 -2.59
CA ASP A 27 -20.92 -1.59 -1.18
C ASP A 27 -19.78 -2.08 -0.27
N MET A 28 -19.10 -1.12 0.36
CA MET A 28 -18.01 -1.37 1.31
C MET A 28 -18.49 -1.60 2.75
N SER A 29 -19.79 -1.53 3.04
CA SER A 29 -20.37 -1.76 4.38
C SER A 29 -20.07 -3.16 4.93
N ARG A 30 -19.88 -4.12 4.03
CA ARG A 30 -19.50 -5.53 4.29
C ARG A 30 -18.23 -5.67 5.11
N TRP A 31 -17.34 -4.69 5.03
CA TRP A 31 -16.11 -4.64 5.82
C TRP A 31 -16.10 -3.40 6.73
N PRO A 32 -15.96 -3.56 8.05
CA PRO A 32 -15.93 -2.42 8.99
C PRO A 32 -14.81 -1.42 8.70
N SER A 33 -13.67 -1.91 8.21
CA SER A 33 -12.53 -1.06 7.87
C SER A 33 -11.69 -1.60 6.71
N ALA A 34 -10.87 -0.74 6.12
CA ALA A 34 -9.92 -1.10 5.05
C ALA A 34 -8.97 -2.25 5.44
N LYS A 35 -8.68 -2.41 6.74
CA LYS A 35 -7.87 -3.53 7.25
C LYS A 35 -8.60 -4.86 7.10
N HIS A 36 -9.90 -4.90 7.39
CA HIS A 36 -10.73 -6.09 7.21
C HIS A 36 -10.86 -6.45 5.73
N PHE A 37 -11.06 -5.45 4.87
CA PHE A 37 -11.08 -5.64 3.41
C PHE A 37 -9.77 -6.24 2.89
N ALA A 38 -8.63 -5.66 3.25
CA ALA A 38 -7.32 -6.16 2.81
C ALA A 38 -6.98 -7.55 3.39
N SER A 39 -7.48 -7.86 4.58
CA SER A 39 -7.37 -9.20 5.18
C SER A 39 -8.22 -10.22 4.44
N TRP A 40 -9.44 -9.86 4.05
CA TRP A 40 -10.34 -10.70 3.25
C TRP A 40 -9.73 -11.02 1.88
N LEU A 41 -9.08 -10.04 1.24
CA LEU A 41 -8.32 -10.24 -0.01
C LEU A 41 -7.04 -11.10 0.17
N GLY A 42 -6.61 -11.39 1.39
CA GLY A 42 -5.33 -12.08 1.63
C GLY A 42 -4.11 -11.26 1.18
N LEU A 43 -4.21 -9.92 1.25
CA LEU A 43 -3.10 -9.01 0.95
C LEU A 43 -2.33 -8.57 2.21
N CYS A 44 -2.73 -9.05 3.38
CA CYS A 44 -2.00 -8.82 4.63
C CYS A 44 -1.22 -10.07 5.08
N PRO A 45 -0.09 -9.91 5.80
CA PRO A 45 0.58 -11.02 6.46
C PRO A 45 -0.39 -11.75 7.38
N GLY A 46 -0.39 -13.08 7.34
CA GLY A 46 -1.10 -13.89 8.32
C GLY A 46 -0.31 -13.98 9.62
N THR A 47 -0.98 -14.29 10.72
CA THR A 47 -0.31 -14.68 11.97
C THR A 47 -0.96 -15.98 12.45
N LYS A 48 -0.25 -17.10 12.30
CA LYS A 48 -0.69 -18.41 12.82
C LYS A 48 -0.07 -18.61 14.19
N ILE A 49 -0.89 -18.64 15.23
CA ILE A 49 -0.48 -18.85 16.63
C ILE A 49 -1.14 -20.15 17.11
N SER A 50 -0.37 -21.00 17.79
CA SER A 50 -0.90 -22.16 18.51
C SER A 50 -0.13 -22.32 19.82
N GLY A 51 -0.83 -22.63 20.92
CA GLY A 51 -0.21 -22.80 22.24
C GLY A 51 0.66 -21.61 22.68
N GLY A 52 0.24 -20.37 22.35
CA GLY A 52 0.98 -19.14 22.67
C GLY A 52 2.23 -18.88 21.80
N LYS A 53 2.57 -19.76 20.85
CA LYS A 53 3.74 -19.60 19.97
C LYS A 53 3.34 -19.22 18.56
N VAL A 54 4.08 -18.28 17.95
CA VAL A 54 3.89 -17.90 16.55
C VAL A 54 4.49 -18.98 15.65
N LEU A 55 3.63 -19.73 14.96
CA LEU A 55 4.02 -20.81 14.05
C LEU A 55 4.39 -20.27 12.65
N ASN A 56 3.68 -19.26 12.15
CA ASN A 56 3.89 -18.76 10.79
C ASN A 56 3.42 -17.30 10.64
N ARG A 57 4.15 -16.52 9.86
CA ARG A 57 3.82 -15.12 9.48
C ARG A 57 3.57 -14.91 7.98
N LYS A 58 3.53 -15.99 7.20
CA LYS A 58 3.31 -15.93 5.74
C LYS A 58 1.89 -15.43 5.44
N THR A 59 1.78 -14.65 4.38
CA THR A 59 0.49 -14.26 3.79
C THR A 59 -0.31 -15.52 3.44
N LYS A 60 -1.59 -15.55 3.81
CA LYS A 60 -2.48 -16.66 3.47
C LYS A 60 -2.67 -16.71 1.95
N ARG A 61 -2.54 -17.89 1.35
CA ARG A 61 -2.91 -18.11 -0.05
C ARG A 61 -4.44 -18.21 -0.11
N LEU A 62 -5.09 -17.11 -0.47
CA LEU A 62 -6.51 -17.08 -0.76
C LEU A 62 -6.68 -17.00 -2.29
N PRO A 63 -7.40 -17.93 -2.93
CA PRO A 63 -7.69 -17.89 -4.36
C PRO A 63 -8.79 -16.86 -4.61
N GLY A 64 -8.44 -15.57 -4.59
CA GLY A 64 -9.38 -14.48 -4.87
C GLY A 64 -9.01 -13.78 -6.19
N ALA A 65 -9.94 -13.75 -7.15
CA ALA A 65 -9.75 -13.05 -8.42
C ALA A 65 -9.48 -11.55 -8.21
N ALA A 66 -10.18 -10.92 -7.25
CA ALA A 66 -9.92 -9.54 -6.83
C ALA A 66 -8.48 -9.33 -6.34
N ALA A 67 -7.96 -10.23 -5.50
CA ALA A 67 -6.61 -10.12 -4.97
C ALA A 67 -5.56 -10.23 -6.09
N THR A 68 -5.80 -11.08 -7.09
CA THR A 68 -4.97 -11.18 -8.29
C THR A 68 -5.04 -9.90 -9.12
N ALA A 69 -6.22 -9.31 -9.30
CA ALA A 69 -6.39 -8.04 -10.00
C ALA A 69 -5.59 -6.91 -9.32
N PHE A 70 -5.67 -6.80 -7.99
CA PHE A 70 -4.84 -5.83 -7.23
C PHE A 70 -3.33 -6.08 -7.38
N ARG A 71 -2.90 -7.34 -7.45
CA ARG A 71 -1.47 -7.67 -7.68
C ARG A 71 -1.03 -7.33 -9.10
N LEU A 72 -1.90 -7.51 -10.09
CA LEU A 72 -1.62 -7.13 -11.48
C LEU A 72 -1.50 -5.61 -11.60
N ALA A 73 -2.43 -4.86 -11.01
CA ALA A 73 -2.36 -3.41 -10.94
C ALA A 73 -1.08 -2.92 -10.22
N ALA A 74 -0.74 -3.56 -9.10
CA ALA A 74 0.51 -3.30 -8.39
C ALA A 74 1.77 -3.59 -9.21
N TYR A 75 1.72 -4.55 -10.13
CA TYR A 75 2.83 -4.87 -11.01
C TYR A 75 2.96 -3.84 -12.15
N ALA A 76 1.84 -3.37 -12.71
CA ALA A 76 1.83 -2.32 -13.75
C ALA A 76 2.49 -1.02 -13.26
N LEU A 77 2.40 -0.73 -11.96
CA LEU A 77 3.06 0.41 -11.31
C LEU A 77 4.60 0.38 -11.34
N ALA A 78 5.24 -0.72 -11.75
CA ALA A 78 6.69 -0.85 -11.71
C ALA A 78 7.43 0.28 -12.44
N ASN A 79 6.89 0.73 -13.57
CA ASN A 79 7.46 1.76 -14.44
C ASN A 79 6.71 3.10 -14.38
N SER A 80 5.64 3.21 -13.59
CA SER A 80 4.87 4.46 -13.48
C SER A 80 5.66 5.52 -12.69
N LYS A 81 5.57 6.78 -13.14
CA LYS A 81 6.18 7.96 -12.48
C LYS A 81 5.28 8.58 -11.39
N SER A 82 4.29 7.83 -10.91
CA SER A 82 3.38 8.27 -9.83
C SER A 82 3.92 8.05 -8.42
N ALA A 83 3.24 8.61 -7.42
CA ALA A 83 3.51 8.33 -6.00
C ALA A 83 3.43 6.83 -5.65
N LEU A 84 2.52 6.11 -6.31
CA LEU A 84 2.35 4.67 -6.14
C LEU A 84 3.48 3.86 -6.79
N GLY A 85 3.96 4.28 -7.97
CA GLY A 85 5.14 3.70 -8.61
C GLY A 85 6.41 3.89 -7.76
N ALA A 86 6.61 5.08 -7.19
CA ALA A 86 7.72 5.36 -6.27
C ALA A 86 7.66 4.47 -5.02
N TYR A 87 6.47 4.27 -4.45
CA TYR A 87 6.25 3.32 -3.35
C TYR A 87 6.64 1.89 -3.74
N TYR A 88 6.19 1.41 -4.91
CA TYR A 88 6.50 0.07 -5.40
C TYR A 88 8.01 -0.14 -5.53
N ARG A 89 8.72 0.77 -6.22
CA ARG A 89 10.18 0.66 -6.44
C ARG A 89 10.95 0.58 -5.13
N ARG A 90 10.58 1.40 -4.15
CA ARG A 90 11.17 1.37 -2.80
C ARG A 90 10.89 0.05 -2.06
N MET A 91 9.67 -0.47 -2.15
CA MET A 91 9.36 -1.77 -1.55
C MET A 91 10.09 -2.90 -2.27
N ARG A 92 10.30 -2.79 -3.59
CA ARG A 92 11.05 -3.76 -4.38
C ARG A 92 12.52 -3.79 -3.96
N SER A 93 13.18 -2.65 -3.77
CA SER A 93 14.56 -2.61 -3.28
C SER A 93 14.69 -3.14 -1.84
N LYS A 94 13.71 -2.90 -0.98
CA LYS A 94 13.75 -3.34 0.42
C LYS A 94 13.39 -4.81 0.65
N LEU A 95 12.40 -5.34 -0.07
CA LEU A 95 11.75 -6.62 0.25
C LEU A 95 11.88 -7.67 -0.87
N GLY A 96 12.33 -7.27 -2.06
CA GLY A 96 12.25 -8.09 -3.27
C GLY A 96 10.89 -8.01 -3.97
N ALA A 97 10.85 -8.39 -5.24
CA ALA A 97 9.70 -8.17 -6.12
C ALA A 97 8.38 -8.80 -5.63
N PRO A 98 8.31 -10.09 -5.22
CA PRO A 98 7.02 -10.70 -4.84
C PRO A 98 6.37 -10.04 -3.61
N LYS A 99 7.20 -9.67 -2.62
CA LYS A 99 6.74 -8.99 -1.41
C LYS A 99 6.34 -7.54 -1.71
N ALA A 100 7.06 -6.87 -2.60
CA ALA A 100 6.73 -5.51 -3.03
C ALA A 100 5.40 -5.44 -3.79
N ILE A 101 5.12 -6.39 -4.68
CA ILE A 101 3.82 -6.51 -5.36
C ILE A 101 2.70 -6.65 -4.32
N THR A 102 2.86 -7.55 -3.36
CA THR A 102 1.83 -7.76 -2.32
C THR A 102 1.64 -6.54 -1.43
N ALA A 103 2.73 -5.87 -1.02
CA ALA A 103 2.66 -4.66 -0.22
C ALA A 103 2.02 -3.47 -0.97
N THR A 104 2.24 -3.38 -2.28
CA THR A 104 1.65 -2.35 -3.14
C THR A 104 0.18 -2.65 -3.41
N ALA A 105 -0.17 -3.91 -3.68
CA ALA A 105 -1.56 -4.38 -3.78
C ALA A 105 -2.34 -4.08 -2.48
N HIS A 106 -1.72 -4.30 -1.31
CA HIS A 106 -2.32 -3.92 -0.03
C HIS A 106 -2.59 -2.41 0.07
N LYS A 107 -1.67 -1.58 -0.42
CA LYS A 107 -1.84 -0.12 -0.45
C LYS A 107 -2.99 0.28 -1.40
N LEU A 108 -3.04 -0.29 -2.59
CA LEU A 108 -4.11 -0.10 -3.58
C LEU A 108 -5.47 -0.50 -3.02
N ALA A 109 -5.58 -1.69 -2.42
CA ALA A 109 -6.83 -2.16 -1.84
C ALA A 109 -7.39 -1.21 -0.77
N ARG A 110 -6.52 -0.63 0.07
CA ARG A 110 -6.94 0.37 1.05
C ARG A 110 -7.41 1.66 0.42
N LEU A 111 -6.79 2.05 -0.69
CA LEU A 111 -7.14 3.25 -1.44
C LEU A 111 -8.50 3.09 -2.11
N VAL A 112 -8.70 2.00 -2.87
CA VAL A 112 -9.99 1.65 -3.48
C VAL A 112 -11.10 1.57 -2.44
N TYR A 113 -10.86 0.93 -1.29
CA TYR A 113 -11.83 0.89 -0.19
C TYR A 113 -12.20 2.30 0.30
N SER A 114 -11.22 3.19 0.46
CA SER A 114 -11.45 4.56 0.91
C SER A 114 -12.26 5.36 -0.11
N MET A 115 -11.92 5.24 -1.40
CA MET A 115 -12.65 5.91 -2.47
C MET A 115 -14.10 5.45 -2.52
N LEU A 116 -14.33 4.13 -2.51
CA LEU A 116 -15.70 3.58 -2.56
C LEU A 116 -16.52 3.88 -1.31
N LYS A 117 -15.91 3.85 -0.11
CA LYS A 117 -16.61 4.12 1.15
C LYS A 117 -16.93 5.59 1.39
N HIS A 118 -16.02 6.48 1.01
CA HIS A 118 -16.12 7.92 1.32
C HIS A 118 -16.45 8.79 0.11
N GLY A 119 -16.52 8.22 -1.09
CA GLY A 119 -16.73 8.99 -2.33
C GLY A 119 -15.56 9.93 -2.65
N SER A 120 -14.38 9.67 -2.09
CA SER A 120 -13.21 10.54 -2.28
C SER A 120 -12.58 10.27 -3.64
N GLN A 121 -12.29 11.32 -4.39
CA GLN A 121 -11.50 11.22 -5.62
C GLN A 121 -10.03 10.94 -5.31
N TYR A 122 -9.37 10.19 -6.19
CA TYR A 122 -7.93 10.00 -6.11
C TYR A 122 -7.23 11.20 -6.74
N VAL A 123 -6.22 11.72 -6.04
CA VAL A 123 -5.34 12.76 -6.56
C VAL A 123 -3.92 12.26 -6.38
N ASP A 124 -3.20 12.08 -7.48
CA ASP A 124 -1.76 11.80 -7.42
C ASP A 124 -1.00 13.11 -7.19
N GLU A 125 -0.53 13.31 -5.97
CA GLU A 125 0.39 14.42 -5.62
C GLU A 125 1.79 14.23 -6.25
N GLY A 126 2.03 13.11 -6.92
CA GLY A 126 3.24 12.81 -7.69
C GLY A 126 4.35 12.13 -6.88
N GLN A 127 5.37 11.65 -7.60
CA GLN A 127 6.50 10.93 -7.01
C GLN A 127 7.28 11.80 -5.99
N GLU A 128 7.60 13.04 -6.35
CA GLU A 128 8.46 13.92 -5.54
C GLU A 128 7.83 14.25 -4.19
N TYR A 129 6.55 14.62 -4.19
CA TYR A 129 5.81 14.90 -2.96
C TYR A 129 5.80 13.68 -2.02
N PHE A 130 5.58 12.48 -2.58
CA PHE A 130 5.57 11.26 -1.77
C PHE A 130 6.95 10.92 -1.19
N GLU A 131 8.02 11.16 -1.95
CA GLU A 131 9.40 10.99 -1.50
C GLU A 131 9.76 11.96 -0.39
N GLN A 132 9.38 13.24 -0.51
CA GLN A 132 9.56 14.26 0.52
C GLN A 132 8.84 13.87 1.82
N ARG A 133 7.54 13.55 1.74
CA ARG A 133 6.75 13.15 2.91
C ARG A 133 7.26 11.85 3.56
N TYR A 134 7.82 10.94 2.77
CA TYR A 134 8.49 9.76 3.30
C TYR A 134 9.77 10.14 4.05
N ARG A 135 10.61 11.00 3.48
CA ARG A 135 11.84 11.51 4.11
C ARG A 135 11.53 12.18 5.45
N GLU A 136 10.51 13.02 5.51
CA GLU A 136 10.04 13.66 6.75
C GLU A 136 9.65 12.63 7.82
N ARG A 137 8.90 11.59 7.46
CA ARG A 137 8.52 10.53 8.40
C ARG A 137 9.74 9.79 8.93
N VAL A 138 10.69 9.46 8.04
CA VAL A 138 11.94 8.80 8.43
C VAL A 138 12.73 9.68 9.40
N LEU A 139 12.89 10.97 9.08
CA LEU A 139 13.57 11.92 9.96
C LEU A 139 12.87 12.05 11.31
N LYS A 140 11.53 12.14 11.34
CA LYS A 140 10.76 12.17 12.59
C LYS A 140 11.00 10.92 13.43
N THR A 141 10.97 9.74 12.81
CA THR A 141 11.25 8.47 13.52
C THR A 141 12.69 8.41 14.02
N LEU A 142 13.66 8.87 13.24
CA LEU A 142 15.06 8.93 13.66
C LEU A 142 15.26 9.88 14.84
N LYS A 143 14.67 11.07 14.80
CA LYS A 143 14.69 12.03 15.92
C LYS A 143 14.10 11.42 17.19
N GLN A 144 12.97 10.71 17.07
CA GLN A 144 12.35 10.05 18.22
C GLN A 144 13.27 8.95 18.79
N LYS A 145 13.83 8.09 17.94
CA LYS A 145 14.75 7.03 18.39
C LYS A 145 16.01 7.57 19.03
N ALA A 146 16.58 8.65 18.48
CA ALA A 146 17.73 9.33 19.08
C ALA A 146 17.37 9.83 20.48
N LYS A 147 16.22 10.50 20.62
CA LYS A 147 15.71 10.98 21.91
C LYS A 147 15.54 9.85 22.93
N ASP A 148 14.96 8.72 22.52
CA ASP A 148 14.75 7.55 23.38
C ASP A 148 16.08 6.95 23.88
N MET A 149 17.17 7.17 23.15
CA MET A 149 18.53 6.73 23.49
C MET A 149 19.39 7.84 24.13
N GLY A 150 18.83 9.02 24.41
CA GLY A 150 19.56 10.15 25.00
C GLY A 150 20.45 10.93 24.02
N PHE A 151 20.28 10.74 22.70
CA PHE A 151 21.01 11.45 21.66
C PHE A 151 20.15 12.53 20.96
N THR A 152 20.81 13.54 20.40
CA THR A 152 20.18 14.55 19.53
C THR A 152 20.65 14.39 18.10
N LEU A 153 19.71 14.36 17.15
CA LEU A 153 20.03 14.24 15.72
C LEU A 153 20.43 15.63 15.17
N THR A 154 21.72 15.82 14.91
CA THR A 154 22.25 17.00 14.21
C THR A 154 22.48 16.70 12.73
N PRO A 155 22.10 17.60 11.80
CA PRO A 155 22.52 17.49 10.40
C PRO A 155 24.04 17.54 10.30
N VAL A 156 24.62 16.71 9.45
CA VAL A 156 26.04 16.82 9.11
C VAL A 156 26.16 17.95 8.09
N GLU A 157 26.97 18.98 8.39
CA GLU A 157 27.36 19.97 7.39
C GLU A 157 28.20 19.27 6.33
N THR A 158 27.60 19.00 5.16
CA THR A 158 28.36 18.58 3.98
C THR A 158 29.30 19.70 3.60
N ALA A 159 30.61 19.53 3.83
CA ALA A 159 31.64 20.32 3.18
C ALA A 159 31.46 20.16 1.67
N VAL A 160 30.99 21.22 1.03
CA VAL A 160 30.92 21.31 -0.44
C VAL A 160 32.37 21.43 -0.91
N GLY A 161 32.88 20.34 -1.48
CA GLY A 161 34.13 20.31 -2.25
C GLY A 161 33.84 20.41 -3.73
#